data_AF-A0A842D3A0-F1
#
_entry.id   AF-A0A842D3A0-F1
#
_cell.length_a   1.000
_cell.length_b   1.000
_cell.length_c   1.000
_cell.angle_alpha   90.00
_cell.angle_beta   90.00
_cell.angle_gamma   90.00
#
_symmetry.space_group_name_H-M   'P 1'
#
loop_
_entity.id
_entity.type
_entity.pdbx_description
1 polymer ?
#
loop_
_entity_poly.entity_id
_entity_poly.type
_entity_poly.pdbx_seq_one_letter_code
_entity_poly.pdbx_strand_id
1 'polypeptide(L)'
;MLLTARILVRIVCVVEFIFAFIAFIASFMGDGTQQEASIIGLIGLGLVIHGISGLVVASFMTWYISAKQIIFLILSGILLLCANLIEGVYINPTVGFLYIFAGIISVLYNLKAQQDEGEEKARQDKLNNEMNE
;
A
#
# COMPACT_ATOMS: atom_id res chain seq x y z
N MET A 1 -7.51 -2.29 13.27
CA MET A 1 -6.59 -2.89 12.28
C MET A 1 -6.75 -2.24 10.90
N LEU A 2 -7.95 -2.24 10.31
CA LEU A 2 -8.20 -1.61 9.01
C LEU A 2 -7.87 -0.10 8.97
N LEU A 3 -8.28 0.63 10.00
CA LEU A 3 -7.96 2.07 10.14
C LEU A 3 -6.45 2.30 10.20
N THR A 4 -5.72 1.44 10.92
CA THR A 4 -4.26 1.50 11.04
C THR A 4 -3.59 1.31 9.69
N ALA A 5 -3.98 0.28 8.93
CA ALA A 5 -3.47 0.06 7.58
C ALA A 5 -3.77 1.24 6.65
N ARG A 6 -4.97 1.82 6.74
CA ARG A 6 -5.38 2.99 5.95
C ARG A 6 -4.52 4.22 6.24
N ILE A 7 -4.30 4.52 7.52
CA ILE A 7 -3.46 5.66 7.93
C ILE A 7 -2.02 5.43 7.46
N LEU A 8 -1.52 4.20 7.59
CA LEU A 8 -0.17 3.84 7.16
C LEU A 8 0.04 4.08 5.67
N VAL A 9 -0.89 3.61 4.83
CA VAL A 9 -0.83 3.83 3.37
C VAL A 9 -0.87 5.32 3.05
N ARG A 10 -1.72 6.10 3.73
CA ARG A 10 -1.78 7.56 3.52
C ARG A 10 -0.47 8.27 3.87
N ILE A 11 0.15 7.91 5.00
CA ILE A 11 1.45 8.46 5.40
C ILE A 11 2.50 8.14 4.33
N VAL A 12 2.52 6.89 3.87
CA VAL A 12 3.42 6.44 2.81
C VAL A 12 3.20 7.25 1.52
N CYS A 13 1.97 7.43 1.06
CA CYS A 13 1.68 8.23 -0.13
C CYS A 13 2.16 9.68 0.00
N VAL A 14 2.02 10.30 1.19
CA VAL A 14 2.54 11.65 1.44
C VAL A 14 4.07 11.68 1.29
N VAL A 15 4.75 10.67 1.82
CA VAL A 15 6.21 10.54 1.69
C VAL A 15 6.60 10.35 0.22
N GLU A 16 5.86 9.56 -0.55
CA GLU A 16 6.09 9.40 -2.00
C GLU A 16 5.95 10.71 -2.76
N PHE A 17 4.96 11.54 -2.44
CA PHE A 17 4.83 12.87 -3.05
C PHE A 17 5.99 13.80 -2.71
N ILE A 18 6.50 13.74 -1.47
CA ILE A 18 7.68 14.52 -1.08
C ILE A 18 8.90 14.08 -1.90
N PHE A 19 9.14 12.77 -2.01
CA PHE A 19 10.25 12.24 -2.82
C PHE A 19 10.09 12.55 -4.31
N ALA A 20 8.87 12.46 -4.84
CA ALA A 20 8.59 12.84 -6.22
C ALA A 20 8.91 14.31 -6.48
N PHE A 21 8.52 15.19 -5.57
CA PHE A 21 8.80 16.62 -5.70
C PHE A 21 10.31 16.91 -5.66
N ILE A 22 11.04 16.26 -4.76
CA ILE A 22 12.51 16.35 -4.71
C ILE A 22 13.13 15.84 -6.02
N ALA A 23 12.66 14.71 -6.56
CA ALA A 23 13.15 14.16 -7.82
C ALA A 23 12.89 15.12 -9.00
N PHE A 24 11.71 15.75 -9.07
CA PHE A 24 11.44 16.76 -10.08
C PHE A 24 12.36 17.97 -9.96
N ILE A 25 12.56 18.51 -8.76
CA ILE A 25 13.51 19.62 -8.55
C ILE A 25 14.92 19.22 -9.00
N ALA A 26 15.39 18.03 -8.62
CA ALA A 26 16.69 17.51 -9.01
C ALA A 26 16.84 17.36 -10.54
N SER A 27 15.77 16.96 -11.24
CA SER A 27 15.73 16.86 -12.71
C SER A 27 15.89 18.21 -13.41
N PHE A 28 15.44 19.32 -12.81
CA PHE A 28 15.59 20.68 -13.37
C PHE A 28 16.87 21.41 -12.94
N MET A 29 17.43 21.06 -11.77
CA MET A 29 18.58 21.76 -11.18
C MET A 29 19.92 21.03 -11.34
N GLY A 30 19.90 19.77 -11.78
CA GLY A 30 21.11 18.97 -11.92
C GLY A 30 21.93 19.32 -13.17
N ASP A 31 23.23 19.53 -12.99
CA ASP A 31 24.25 19.63 -14.07
C ASP A 31 24.51 18.28 -14.80
N GLY A 32 23.63 17.30 -14.59
CA GLY A 32 23.74 15.95 -15.15
C GLY A 32 23.47 15.92 -16.65
N THR A 33 23.81 14.79 -17.27
CA THR A 33 23.48 14.59 -18.69
C THR A 33 21.96 14.61 -18.87
N GLN A 34 21.47 15.05 -20.05
CA GLN A 34 20.03 15.05 -20.38
C GLN A 34 19.34 13.70 -20.10
N GLN A 35 20.08 12.60 -20.20
CA GLN A 35 19.59 11.26 -19.98
C GLN A 35 19.33 10.95 -18.50
N GLU A 36 20.22 11.38 -17.59
CA GLU A 36 20.04 11.21 -16.14
C GLU A 36 18.87 12.06 -15.63
N ALA A 37 18.76 13.31 -16.10
CA ALA A 37 17.63 14.18 -15.78
C ALA A 37 16.28 13.56 -16.20
N SER A 38 16.23 12.88 -17.35
CA SER A 38 15.05 12.17 -17.84
C SER A 38 14.67 10.96 -16.96
N ILE A 39 15.65 10.16 -16.53
CA ILE A 39 15.41 9.00 -15.66
C ILE A 39 14.89 9.45 -14.29
N ILE A 40 15.49 10.47 -13.69
CA ILE A 40 15.06 11.01 -12.39
C ILE A 40 13.63 11.58 -12.50
N GLY A 41 13.32 12.28 -13.59
CA GLY A 41 11.97 12.79 -13.86
C GLY A 41 10.93 11.68 -14.01
N LEU A 42 11.27 10.59 -14.69
CA LEU A 42 10.40 9.41 -14.84
C LEU A 42 10.15 8.71 -13.48
N ILE A 43 11.16 8.62 -12.62
CA ILE A 43 11.00 8.08 -11.26
C ILE A 43 10.08 8.98 -10.45
N GLY A 44 10.26 10.30 -10.52
CA GLY A 44 9.37 11.27 -9.87
C GLY A 44 7.91 11.10 -10.32
N LEU A 45 7.68 10.99 -11.63
CA LEU A 45 6.34 10.73 -12.17
C LEU A 45 5.77 9.39 -11.69
N GLY A 46 6.59 8.34 -11.68
CA GLY A 46 6.22 7.02 -11.17
C GLY A 46 5.77 7.08 -9.71
N LEU A 47 6.49 7.81 -8.86
CA LEU A 47 6.14 8.00 -7.45
C LEU A 47 4.83 8.77 -7.28
N VAL A 48 4.55 9.79 -8.12
CA VAL A 48 3.25 10.49 -8.09
C VAL A 48 2.10 9.55 -8.43
N ILE A 49 2.22 8.80 -9.54
CA ILE A 49 1.19 7.85 -9.98
C ILE A 49 0.97 6.77 -8.93
N HIS A 50 2.05 6.26 -8.35
CA HIS A 50 2.00 5.26 -7.29
C HIS A 50 1.31 5.81 -6.02
N GLY A 51 1.67 7.02 -5.58
CA GLY A 51 1.06 7.69 -4.43
C GLY A 51 -0.43 7.95 -4.61
N ILE A 52 -0.86 8.40 -5.80
CA ILE A 52 -2.29 8.56 -6.12
C ILE A 52 -3.01 7.21 -6.04
N SER A 53 -2.42 6.16 -6.63
CA SER A 53 -3.01 4.82 -6.62
C SER A 53 -3.15 4.28 -5.19
N GLY A 54 -2.15 4.49 -4.34
CA GLY A 54 -2.20 4.14 -2.92
C GLY A 54 -3.30 4.89 -2.16
N LEU A 55 -3.50 6.19 -2.42
CA LEU A 55 -4.58 6.97 -1.83
C LEU A 55 -5.97 6.46 -2.26
N VAL A 56 -6.13 6.09 -3.53
CA VAL A 56 -7.36 5.49 -4.06
C VAL A 56 -7.63 4.17 -3.33
N VAL A 57 -6.63 3.29 -3.25
CA VAL A 57 -6.74 2.01 -2.52
C VAL A 57 -7.13 2.24 -1.06
N ALA A 58 -6.44 3.14 -0.36
CA ALA A 58 -6.73 3.47 1.03
C ALA A 58 -8.16 4.00 1.24
N SER A 59 -8.71 4.74 0.27
CA SER A 59 -10.07 5.26 0.33
C SER A 59 -11.12 4.14 0.25
N PHE A 60 -10.82 3.09 -0.52
CA PHE A 60 -11.67 1.90 -0.64
C PHE A 60 -11.47 0.86 0.47
N MET A 61 -10.46 0.98 1.32
CA MET A 61 -10.26 0.13 2.52
C MET A 61 -11.18 0.55 3.67
N THR A 62 -12.44 0.91 3.41
CA THR A 62 -13.39 1.46 4.39
C THR A 62 -14.23 0.42 5.10
N TRP A 63 -14.81 -0.51 4.35
CA TRP A 63 -15.81 -1.48 4.84
C TRP A 63 -15.36 -2.93 4.70
N TYR A 64 -14.58 -3.22 3.66
CA TYR A 64 -14.05 -4.54 3.35
C TYR A 64 -12.70 -4.36 2.64
N ILE A 65 -11.79 -5.29 2.85
CA ILE A 65 -10.54 -5.36 2.09
C ILE A 65 -10.62 -6.55 1.15
N SER A 66 -10.53 -6.26 -0.15
CA SER A 66 -10.40 -7.28 -1.16
C SER A 66 -8.97 -7.82 -1.20
N ALA A 67 -8.82 -9.09 -1.59
CA ALA A 67 -7.52 -9.70 -1.87
C ALA A 67 -6.70 -8.89 -2.89
N LYS A 68 -7.36 -8.22 -3.85
CA LYS A 68 -6.71 -7.35 -4.84
C LYS A 68 -6.00 -6.16 -4.20
N GLN A 69 -6.63 -5.53 -3.20
CA GLN A 69 -6.02 -4.43 -2.46
C GLN A 69 -4.83 -4.91 -1.63
N ILE A 70 -4.93 -6.09 -0.99
CA ILE A 70 -3.80 -6.69 -0.26
C ILE A 70 -2.62 -6.96 -1.20
N ILE A 71 -2.88 -7.61 -2.32
CA ILE A 71 -1.86 -7.93 -3.34
C ILE A 71 -1.21 -6.63 -3.84
N PHE A 72 -2.01 -5.60 -4.12
CA PHE A 72 -1.48 -4.28 -4.47
C PHE A 72 -0.51 -3.77 -3.42
N LEU A 73 -0.88 -3.75 -2.12
CA LEU A 73 0.00 -3.26 -1.06
C LEU A 73 1.32 -4.03 -0.97
N ILE A 74 1.29 -5.35 -1.07
CA ILE A 74 2.51 -6.17 -1.02
C ILE A 74 3.39 -5.91 -2.25
N LEU A 75 2.81 -5.92 -3.46
CA LEU A 75 3.55 -5.70 -4.71
C LEU A 75 4.12 -4.28 -4.79
N SER A 76 3.35 -3.28 -4.37
CA SER A 76 3.80 -1.89 -4.25
C SER A 76 5.03 -1.77 -3.36
N GLY A 77 5.01 -2.42 -2.19
CA GLY A 77 6.15 -2.40 -1.29
C GLY A 77 7.38 -3.08 -1.86
N ILE A 78 7.21 -4.22 -2.55
CA ILE A 78 8.31 -4.91 -3.25
C ILE A 78 8.88 -4.01 -4.37
N LEU A 79 8.02 -3.39 -5.18
CA LEU A 79 8.43 -2.53 -6.29
C LEU A 79 9.28 -1.34 -5.80
N LEU A 80 8.87 -0.70 -4.71
CA LEU A 80 9.63 0.40 -4.08
C LEU A 80 10.98 -0.05 -3.53
N LEU A 81 11.07 -1.26 -2.98
CA LEU A 81 12.34 -1.84 -2.54
C LEU A 81 13.24 -2.14 -3.74
N CYS A 82 12.69 -2.72 -4.81
CA CYS A 82 13.42 -3.04 -6.04
C CYS A 82 13.94 -1.80 -6.78
N ALA A 83 13.28 -0.65 -6.66
CA ALA A 83 13.76 0.59 -7.27
C ALA A 83 15.16 1.00 -6.77
N ASN A 84 15.54 0.63 -5.54
CA ASN A 84 16.88 0.87 -5.00
C ASN A 84 17.97 -0.03 -5.61
N LEU A 85 17.62 -0.99 -6.46
CA LEU A 85 18.58 -1.78 -7.23
C LEU A 85 19.06 -1.06 -8.49
N ILE A 86 18.42 0.06 -8.85
CA ILE A 86 18.79 0.88 -9.99
C ILE A 86 19.90 1.85 -9.55
N GLU A 87 21.02 1.84 -10.26
CA GLU A 87 22.15 2.73 -9.97
C GLU A 87 21.73 4.21 -10.06
N GLY A 88 22.19 5.01 -9.09
CA GLY A 88 21.82 6.43 -8.98
C GLY A 88 20.42 6.71 -8.44
N VAL A 89 19.64 5.67 -8.08
CA VAL A 89 18.29 5.81 -7.52
C VAL A 89 18.30 5.47 -6.04
N TYR A 90 17.77 6.38 -5.22
CA TYR A 90 17.50 6.13 -3.82
C TYR A 90 16.05 6.47 -3.48
N ILE A 91 15.30 5.44 -3.10
CA ILE A 91 13.96 5.56 -2.51
C ILE A 91 14.05 5.03 -1.10
N ASN A 92 13.59 5.79 -0.10
CA ASN A 92 13.67 5.35 1.28
C ASN A 92 13.00 3.96 1.45
N PRO A 93 13.76 2.91 1.82
CA PRO A 93 13.25 1.54 1.86
C PRO A 93 12.17 1.34 2.93
N THR A 94 12.13 2.21 3.95
CA THR A 94 11.05 2.23 4.94
C THR A 94 9.68 2.35 4.26
N VAL A 95 9.57 3.14 3.19
CA VAL A 95 8.30 3.32 2.44
C VAL A 95 7.80 1.98 1.89
N GLY A 96 8.70 1.18 1.31
CA GLY A 96 8.36 -0.15 0.79
C GLY A 96 7.97 -1.14 1.90
N PHE A 97 8.71 -1.15 3.01
CA PHE A 97 8.36 -2.00 4.17
C PHE A 97 7.01 -1.63 4.78
N LEU A 98 6.66 -0.34 4.85
CA LEU A 98 5.38 0.12 5.37
C LEU A 98 4.21 -0.33 4.49
N TYR A 99 4.37 -0.35 3.16
CA TYR A 99 3.37 -0.94 2.24
C TYR A 99 3.17 -2.43 2.51
N ILE A 100 4.25 -3.20 2.62
CA ILE A 100 4.18 -4.64 2.94
C ILE A 100 3.50 -4.85 4.29
N PHE A 101 3.87 -4.07 5.30
CA PHE A 101 3.28 -4.16 6.63
C PHE A 101 1.78 -3.80 6.63
N ALA A 102 1.36 -2.79 5.86
CA ALA A 102 -0.06 -2.49 5.66
C ALA A 102 -0.81 -3.68 5.03
N GLY A 103 -0.19 -4.36 4.06
CA GLY A 103 -0.72 -5.58 3.46
C GLY A 103 -0.88 -6.72 4.48
N ILE A 104 0.12 -6.95 5.34
CA ILE A 104 0.07 -7.97 6.39
C ILE A 104 -1.05 -7.67 7.40
N ILE A 105 -1.16 -6.43 7.88
CA ILE A 105 -2.25 -6.02 8.79
C ILE A 105 -3.62 -6.29 8.13
N SER A 106 -3.71 -6.04 6.83
CA SER A 106 -4.93 -6.24 6.05
C SER A 106 -5.29 -7.73 5.92
N VAL A 107 -4.31 -8.62 5.75
CA VAL A 107 -4.51 -10.08 5.80
C VAL A 107 -5.04 -10.51 7.17
N LEU A 108 -4.39 -10.06 8.25
CA LEU A 108 -4.80 -10.43 9.62
C LEU A 108 -6.24 -9.97 9.93
N TYR A 109 -6.62 -8.79 9.45
CA TYR A 109 -8.00 -8.32 9.57
C TYR A 109 -8.98 -9.23 8.83
N ASN A 110 -8.68 -9.62 7.58
CA ASN A 110 -9.56 -10.49 6.80
C ASN A 110 -9.70 -11.88 7.43
N LEU A 111 -8.61 -12.46 7.94
CA LEU A 111 -8.65 -13.75 8.65
C LEU A 111 -9.54 -13.67 9.88
N LYS A 112 -9.41 -12.59 10.66
CA LYS A 112 -10.27 -12.38 11.84
C LYS A 112 -11.74 -12.22 11.45
N ALA A 113 -12.03 -11.43 10.42
CA ALA A 113 -13.42 -11.26 9.96
C ALA A 113 -14.05 -12.59 9.50
N GLN A 114 -13.29 -13.45 8.82
CA GLN A 114 -13.76 -14.78 8.41
C GLN A 114 -14.02 -15.71 9.61
N GLN A 115 -13.20 -15.63 10.66
CA GLN A 115 -13.41 -16.39 11.89
C GLN A 115 -14.68 -15.92 12.61
N ASP A 116 -14.85 -14.61 12.78
CA ASP A 116 -16.02 -14.03 13.43
C ASP A 116 -17.32 -14.41 12.69
N GLU A 117 -17.34 -14.36 11.34
CA GLU A 117 -18.48 -14.83 10.53
C GLU A 117 -18.77 -16.33 10.67
N GLY A 118 -17.72 -17.15 10.80
CA GLY A 118 -17.86 -18.59 11.00
C GLY A 118 -18.46 -18.94 12.37
N GLU A 119 -18.02 -18.24 13.41
CA GLU A 119 -18.55 -18.41 14.77
C GLU A 119 -20.02 -17.96 14.88
N GLU A 120 -20.38 -16.85 14.21
CA GLU A 120 -21.75 -16.34 14.18
C GLU A 120 -22.70 -17.31 13.47
N LYS A 121 -22.29 -17.87 12.32
CA LYS A 121 -23.05 -18.92 11.62
C LYS A 121 -23.23 -20.16 12.49
N ALA A 122 -22.16 -20.65 13.11
CA ALA A 122 -22.23 -21.81 14.00
C ALA A 122 -23.15 -21.57 15.21
N ARG A 123 -23.22 -20.32 15.71
CA ARG A 123 -24.16 -19.94 16.79
C ARG A 123 -25.61 -19.92 16.29
N GLN A 124 -25.87 -19.36 15.11
CA GLN A 124 -27.20 -19.36 14.51
C GLN A 124 -27.71 -20.78 14.22
N ASP A 125 -26.84 -21.66 13.72
CA ASP A 125 -27.20 -23.06 13.44
C ASP A 125 -27.57 -23.82 14.72
N LYS A 126 -26.84 -23.58 15.83
CA LYS A 126 -27.18 -24.15 17.14
C LYS A 126 -28.54 -23.67 17.64
N LEU A 127 -28.79 -22.36 17.60
CA LEU A 127 -30.07 -21.78 18.02
C LEU A 127 -31.25 -22.31 17.18
N ASN A 128 -31.06 -22.44 15.86
CA ASN A 128 -32.08 -22.99 14.97
C ASN A 128 -32.37 -24.46 15.26
N ASN A 129 -31.35 -25.26 15.62
CA ASN A 129 -31.55 -26.65 15.99
C ASN A 129 -32.30 -26.77 17.34
N GLU A 130 -31.96 -25.94 18.33
CA GLU A 130 -32.64 -25.91 19.63
C GLU A 130 -34.10 -25.43 19.55
N MET A 131 -34.43 -24.57 18.57
CA MET A 131 -35.81 -24.12 18.34
C MET A 131 -36.69 -25.11 17.58
N ASN A 132 -36.09 -26.08 16.89
CA ASN A 132 -36.79 -27.06 16.07
C ASN A 132 -36.96 -28.43 16.77
N GLU A 133 -36.45 -28.58 18.00
CA GLU A 133 -36.70 -29.71 18.92
C GLU A 133 -37.84 -29.39 19.90
#